data_AF-A0A2E1V2G8-F1
#
_entry.id   AF-A0A2E1V2G8-F1
#
_cell.length_a   1.000
_cell.length_b   1.000
_cell.length_c   1.000
_cell.angle_alpha   90.00
_cell.angle_beta   90.00
_cell.angle_gamma   90.00
#
_symmetry.space_group_name_H-M   'P 1'
#
loop_
_entity.id
_entity.type
_entity.pdbx_description
1 polymer ?
#
loop_
_entity_poly.entity_id
_entity_poly.type
_entity_poly.pdbx_seq_one_letter_code
_entity_poly.pdbx_strand_id
1 'polypeptide(L)'
;MNGRSTQHPQQGLPTADRRKLLHERRYDIRGYEREDGMIDVEGKIVDTKPYSYDNHDRGYIPGGEPLHEMHLRLTIDHDFKIQKSVAATLYSPYRMCPGAADAYTRLEGLTIGPGFNKRAAEAVGTAFGCTHITEMLRAMGTVAFQSMWPIIHRKEKAAEEKRQTENPSGASEVEKPKKRPGLLGSCHAHAPWSEVVERNWPDFFDPEAEAVATAKLVTRGG
;
A
#
# COMPACT_ATOMS: atom_id res chain seq x y z
N MET A 1 -27.95 8.89 -7.67
CA MET A 1 -27.24 7.92 -8.55
C MET A 1 -27.27 6.58 -7.86
N ASN A 2 -28.02 5.60 -8.39
CA ASN A 2 -28.12 4.27 -7.81
C ASN A 2 -26.95 3.43 -8.32
N GLY A 3 -25.82 3.46 -7.61
CA GLY A 3 -24.69 2.58 -7.90
C GLY A 3 -25.12 1.12 -7.72
N ARG A 4 -25.01 0.31 -8.77
CA ARG A 4 -25.17 -1.14 -8.65
C ARG A 4 -24.06 -1.67 -7.76
N SER A 5 -24.41 -2.45 -6.73
CA SER A 5 -23.44 -3.13 -5.88
C SER A 5 -22.55 -4.04 -6.72
N THR A 6 -21.23 -3.91 -6.60
CA THR A 6 -20.22 -4.73 -7.28
C THR A 6 -19.76 -5.91 -6.42
N GLN A 7 -20.61 -6.39 -5.51
CA GLN A 7 -20.29 -7.56 -4.70
C GLN A 7 -20.33 -8.82 -5.58
N HIS A 8 -19.30 -9.67 -5.46
CA HIS A 8 -19.22 -10.98 -6.11
C HIS A 8 -19.38 -12.10 -5.06
N PRO A 9 -20.56 -12.28 -4.44
CA PRO A 9 -20.75 -13.22 -3.33
C PRO A 9 -20.47 -14.68 -3.70
N GLN A 10 -20.55 -15.03 -4.99
CA GLN A 10 -20.23 -16.36 -5.50
C GLN A 10 -18.73 -16.67 -5.52
N GLN A 11 -17.86 -15.67 -5.34
CA GLN A 11 -16.40 -15.85 -5.31
C GLN A 11 -15.85 -15.98 -3.87
N GLY A 12 -16.72 -16.18 -2.87
CA GLY A 12 -16.30 -16.46 -1.51
C GLY A 12 -15.44 -17.73 -1.43
N LEU A 13 -14.58 -17.81 -0.41
CA LEU A 13 -13.85 -19.05 -0.11
C LEU A 13 -14.85 -20.19 0.12
N PRO A 14 -14.55 -21.43 -0.32
CA PRO A 14 -15.41 -22.57 -0.04
C PRO A 14 -15.52 -22.82 1.47
N THR A 15 -16.57 -23.54 1.87
CA THR A 15 -16.71 -24.00 3.26
C THR A 15 -15.48 -24.78 3.68
N ALA A 16 -14.82 -24.32 4.73
CA ALA A 16 -13.60 -24.95 5.20
C ALA A 16 -13.85 -26.08 6.20
N ASP A 17 -12.84 -26.94 6.34
CA ASP A 17 -12.81 -27.96 7.38
C ASP A 17 -12.91 -27.37 8.79
N ARG A 18 -13.37 -28.21 9.73
CA ARG A 18 -13.45 -27.86 11.15
C ARG A 18 -12.06 -27.51 11.69
N ARG A 19 -11.94 -26.34 12.33
CA ARG A 19 -10.68 -25.77 12.81
C ARG A 19 -10.89 -24.89 14.04
N LYS A 20 -9.81 -24.57 14.75
CA LYS A 20 -9.79 -23.58 15.86
C LYS A 20 -8.93 -22.39 15.46
N LEU A 21 -9.31 -21.20 15.90
CA LEU A 21 -8.47 -20.01 15.75
C LEU A 21 -7.23 -20.16 16.65
N LEU A 22 -6.04 -19.86 16.11
CA LEU A 22 -4.78 -19.92 16.87
C LEU A 22 -4.11 -18.54 17.03
N HIS A 23 -4.30 -17.68 16.04
CA HIS A 23 -3.70 -16.37 15.97
C HIS A 23 -4.54 -15.50 15.04
N GLU A 24 -4.74 -14.25 15.40
CA GLU A 24 -5.37 -13.26 14.54
C GLU A 24 -4.45 -12.06 14.41
N ARG A 25 -4.20 -11.64 13.18
CA ARG A 25 -3.52 -10.40 12.85
C ARG A 25 -4.47 -9.50 12.08
N ARG A 26 -4.58 -8.24 12.51
CA ARG A 26 -5.36 -7.21 11.84
C ARG A 26 -4.46 -6.06 11.43
N TYR A 27 -4.63 -5.59 10.21
CA TYR A 27 -4.06 -4.34 9.73
C TYR A 27 -5.18 -3.32 9.54
N ASP A 28 -4.97 -2.11 10.04
CA ASP A 28 -5.80 -0.94 9.76
C ASP A 28 -4.88 0.13 9.18
N ILE A 29 -5.10 0.50 7.92
CA ILE A 29 -4.23 1.41 7.19
C ILE A 29 -5.07 2.48 6.52
N ARG A 30 -4.74 3.74 6.78
CA ARG A 30 -5.54 4.91 6.38
C ARG A 30 -4.65 5.97 5.75
N GLY A 31 -5.13 6.58 4.68
CA GLY A 31 -4.49 7.74 4.04
C GLY A 31 -5.28 9.01 4.32
N TYR A 32 -4.58 10.08 4.65
CA TYR A 32 -5.16 11.40 4.96
C TYR A 32 -4.43 12.47 4.16
N GLU A 33 -5.18 13.31 3.44
CA GLU A 33 -4.65 14.55 2.87
C GLU A 33 -4.58 15.61 3.98
N ARG A 34 -3.41 16.23 4.15
CA ARG A 34 -3.17 17.28 5.14
C ARG A 34 -3.49 18.65 4.59
N GLU A 35 -3.71 19.60 5.50
CA GLU A 35 -3.93 21.01 5.15
C GLU A 35 -2.75 21.66 4.42
N ASP A 36 -1.52 21.20 4.67
CA ASP A 36 -0.30 21.64 3.97
C ASP A 36 -0.08 20.92 2.62
N GLY A 37 -1.04 20.09 2.21
CA GLY A 37 -0.99 19.34 0.96
C GLY A 37 -0.08 18.11 0.98
N MET A 38 0.55 17.76 2.11
CA MET A 38 1.20 16.45 2.26
C MET A 38 0.16 15.36 2.54
N ILE A 39 0.59 14.11 2.55
CA ILE A 39 -0.27 12.96 2.87
C ILE A 39 0.30 12.24 4.07
N ASP A 40 -0.53 11.98 5.07
CA ASP A 40 -0.20 11.04 6.13
C ASP A 40 -0.78 9.66 5.79
N VAL A 41 0.06 8.63 5.83
CA VAL A 41 -0.34 7.23 5.76
C VAL A 41 -0.10 6.61 7.13
N GLU A 42 -1.18 6.26 7.82
CA GLU A 42 -1.15 5.63 9.13
C GLU A 42 -1.40 4.14 8.98
N GLY A 43 -0.52 3.31 9.53
CA GLY A 43 -0.68 1.88 9.66
C GLY A 43 -0.73 1.47 11.11
N LYS A 44 -1.65 0.56 11.44
CA LYS A 44 -1.78 -0.11 12.73
C LYS A 44 -1.79 -1.61 12.49
N ILE A 45 -0.95 -2.34 13.22
CA ILE A 45 -0.96 -3.80 13.28
C ILE A 45 -1.38 -4.23 14.69
N VAL A 46 -2.31 -5.17 14.77
CA VAL A 46 -2.74 -5.79 16.03
C VAL A 46 -2.71 -7.30 15.90
N ASP A 47 -1.90 -7.95 16.73
CA ASP A 47 -1.88 -9.40 16.87
C ASP A 47 -2.56 -9.82 18.17
N THR A 48 -3.47 -10.78 18.10
CA THR A 48 -4.12 -11.39 19.26
C THR A 48 -4.07 -12.91 19.17
N LYS A 49 -4.27 -13.56 20.32
CA LYS A 49 -4.47 -15.00 20.43
C LYS A 49 -5.76 -15.26 21.21
N PRO A 50 -6.58 -16.26 20.84
CA PRO A 50 -7.85 -16.51 21.53
C PRO A 50 -7.68 -17.23 22.88
N TYR A 51 -6.45 -17.61 23.24
CA TYR A 51 -6.10 -18.29 24.48
C TYR A 51 -5.07 -17.48 25.25
N SER A 52 -5.14 -17.60 26.57
CA SER A 52 -4.17 -16.98 27.47
C SER A 52 -2.91 -17.84 27.63
N TYR A 53 -1.81 -17.21 28.01
CA TYR A 53 -0.56 -17.91 28.33
C TYR A 53 0.36 -17.05 29.20
N ASP A 54 1.25 -17.72 29.94
CA ASP A 54 2.26 -17.05 30.74
C ASP A 54 3.33 -16.40 29.85
N ASN A 55 3.81 -15.24 30.27
CA ASN A 55 4.85 -14.51 29.57
C ASN A 55 5.86 -13.98 30.60
N HIS A 56 7.15 -14.19 30.35
CA HIS A 56 8.20 -13.78 31.28
C HIS A 56 8.15 -12.27 31.63
N ASP A 57 7.88 -11.42 30.66
CA ASP A 57 8.02 -9.97 30.76
C ASP A 57 6.72 -9.27 31.18
N ARG A 58 5.56 -9.85 30.84
CA ARG A 58 4.20 -9.38 31.19
C ARG A 58 3.56 -10.19 32.32
N GLY A 59 4.20 -11.25 32.79
CA GLY A 59 3.63 -12.25 33.71
C GLY A 59 2.63 -13.16 33.02
N TYR A 60 1.52 -12.59 32.56
CA TYR A 60 0.40 -13.30 31.95
C TYR A 60 -0.21 -12.46 30.82
N ILE A 61 -0.56 -13.11 29.71
CA ILE A 61 -1.25 -12.48 28.60
C ILE A 61 -2.63 -13.15 28.46
N PRO A 62 -3.72 -12.45 28.80
CA PRO A 62 -5.09 -12.89 28.56
C PRO A 62 -5.38 -13.15 27.08
N GLY A 63 -6.19 -14.18 26.79
CA GLY A 63 -6.76 -14.39 25.47
C GLY A 63 -7.60 -13.19 25.02
N GLY A 64 -7.41 -12.78 23.77
CA GLY A 64 -8.05 -11.61 23.16
C GLY A 64 -7.32 -10.28 23.41
N GLU A 65 -6.40 -10.21 24.39
CA GLU A 65 -5.57 -9.02 24.58
C GLU A 65 -4.52 -8.91 23.47
N PRO A 66 -4.18 -7.70 22.98
CA PRO A 66 -3.09 -7.52 22.05
C PRO A 66 -1.76 -8.10 22.58
N LEU A 67 -1.23 -9.04 21.81
CA LEU A 67 0.15 -9.47 21.91
C LEU A 67 1.07 -8.40 21.32
N HIS A 68 0.69 -7.89 20.15
CA HIS A 68 1.32 -6.76 19.49
C HIS A 68 0.27 -5.72 19.18
N GLU A 69 0.56 -4.47 19.48
CA GLU A 69 -0.15 -3.32 18.93
C GLU A 69 0.90 -2.26 18.59
N MET A 70 1.09 -2.02 17.30
CA MET A 70 2.14 -1.15 16.82
C MET A 70 1.61 -0.24 15.72
N HIS A 71 2.00 1.02 15.77
CA HIS A 71 1.57 2.05 14.86
C HIS A 71 2.78 2.58 14.09
N LEU A 72 2.57 2.98 12.85
CA LEU A 72 3.52 3.72 12.03
C LEU A 72 2.78 4.79 11.25
N ARG A 73 3.24 6.03 11.30
CA ARG A 73 2.78 7.12 10.44
C ARG A 73 3.91 7.55 9.52
N LEU A 74 3.62 7.60 8.22
CA LEU A 74 4.49 8.17 7.20
C LEU A 74 3.86 9.44 6.66
N THR A 75 4.57 10.56 6.73
CA THR A 75 4.20 11.78 5.99
C THR A 75 4.95 11.76 4.67
N ILE A 76 4.22 11.86 3.55
CA ILE A 76 4.80 11.82 2.20
C ILE A 76 4.40 13.05 1.38
N ASP A 77 5.27 13.42 0.43
CA ASP A 77 4.94 14.40 -0.60
C ASP A 77 4.30 13.75 -1.85
N HIS A 78 4.03 14.57 -2.86
CA HIS A 78 3.42 14.13 -4.12
C HIS A 78 4.34 13.27 -5.01
N ASP A 79 5.64 13.24 -4.71
CA ASP A 79 6.64 12.39 -5.36
C ASP A 79 6.86 11.09 -4.57
N PHE A 80 6.00 10.79 -3.60
CA PHE A 80 6.06 9.63 -2.72
C PHE A 80 7.32 9.58 -1.85
N LYS A 81 7.99 10.71 -1.64
CA LYS A 81 9.14 10.78 -0.75
C LYS A 81 8.65 10.93 0.70
N ILE A 82 9.20 10.10 1.59
CA ILE A 82 8.90 10.14 3.02
C ILE A 82 9.61 11.35 3.62
N GLN A 83 8.81 12.31 4.09
CA GLN A 83 9.27 13.52 4.75
C GLN A 83 9.38 13.33 6.26
N LYS A 84 8.55 12.45 6.84
CA LYS A 84 8.57 12.13 8.27
C LYS A 84 8.10 10.70 8.53
N SER A 85 8.69 10.05 9.53
CA SER A 85 8.32 8.70 9.96
C SER A 85 8.25 8.62 11.49
N VAL A 86 7.12 8.15 12.02
CA VAL A 86 6.91 8.01 13.47
C VAL A 86 6.32 6.64 13.77
N ALA A 87 7.03 5.86 14.57
CA ALA A 87 6.57 4.55 15.03
C ALA A 87 6.23 4.57 16.53
N ALA A 88 5.32 3.70 16.95
CA ALA A 88 4.99 3.48 18.35
C ALA A 88 4.62 2.02 18.60
N THR A 89 4.96 1.51 19.78
CA THR A 89 4.59 0.17 20.26
C THR A 89 3.79 0.32 21.54
N LEU A 90 2.50 -0.02 21.50
CA LEU A 90 1.58 0.09 22.63
C LEU A 90 1.50 -1.23 23.40
N TYR A 91 1.53 -2.35 22.66
CA TYR A 91 1.58 -3.69 23.24
C TYR A 91 2.72 -4.48 22.59
N SER A 92 3.51 -5.17 23.43
CA SER A 92 4.56 -6.10 23.01
C SER A 92 4.76 -7.22 24.02
N PRO A 93 5.23 -8.41 23.61
CA PRO A 93 5.56 -9.50 24.53
C PRO A 93 6.85 -9.28 25.32
N TYR A 94 7.72 -8.36 24.89
CA TYR A 94 8.99 -8.08 25.52
C TYR A 94 9.07 -6.61 25.91
N ARG A 95 9.61 -6.33 27.09
CA ARG A 95 9.73 -4.98 27.67
C ARG A 95 10.61 -4.05 26.85
N MET A 96 11.58 -4.62 26.11
CA MET A 96 12.53 -3.87 25.29
C MET A 96 11.98 -3.46 23.91
N CYS A 97 10.89 -4.07 23.43
CA CYS A 97 10.37 -3.83 22.07
C CYS A 97 10.05 -2.37 21.73
N PRO A 98 9.56 -1.51 22.65
CA PRO A 98 9.36 -0.10 22.35
C PRO A 98 10.63 0.62 21.88
N GLY A 99 11.82 0.14 22.25
CA GLY A 99 13.10 0.70 21.81
C GLY A 99 13.38 0.56 20.31
N ALA A 100 12.61 -0.24 19.56
CA ALA A 100 12.75 -0.35 18.11
C ALA A 100 12.11 0.81 17.33
N ALA A 101 11.33 1.68 17.98
CA ALA A 101 10.58 2.75 17.32
C ALA A 101 11.51 3.74 16.58
N ASP A 102 12.63 4.11 17.18
CA ASP A 102 13.55 5.10 16.61
C ASP A 102 14.20 4.64 15.30
N ALA A 103 14.33 3.33 15.07
CA ALA A 103 14.87 2.79 13.83
C ALA A 103 14.04 3.18 12.60
N TYR A 104 12.74 3.47 12.78
CA TYR A 104 11.84 3.85 11.68
C TYR A 104 12.03 5.28 11.19
N THR A 105 12.76 6.14 11.93
CA THR A 105 13.18 7.46 11.42
C THR A 105 14.08 7.33 10.18
N ARG A 106 14.79 6.20 10.03
CA ARG A 106 15.65 5.90 8.87
C ARG A 106 14.88 5.72 7.55
N LEU A 107 13.55 5.68 7.59
CA LEU A 107 12.71 5.70 6.40
C LEU A 107 12.62 7.10 5.78
N GLU A 108 12.90 8.15 6.54
CA GLU A 108 12.88 9.53 6.05
C GLU A 108 13.88 9.71 4.90
N GLY A 109 13.43 10.37 3.85
CA GLY A 109 14.16 10.54 2.60
C GLY A 109 14.00 9.42 1.57
N LEU A 110 13.48 8.23 1.96
CA LEU A 110 13.18 7.17 0.99
C LEU A 110 11.93 7.48 0.16
N THR A 111 11.90 6.98 -1.07
CA THR A 111 10.73 7.05 -1.95
C THR A 111 9.96 5.74 -1.97
N ILE A 112 8.64 5.82 -1.75
CA ILE A 112 7.71 4.70 -1.90
C ILE A 112 7.52 4.43 -3.40
N GLY A 113 7.79 3.20 -3.84
CA GLY A 113 7.78 2.82 -5.25
C GLY A 113 8.50 1.51 -5.52
N PRO A 114 8.88 1.22 -6.78
CA PRO A 114 9.60 0.00 -7.13
C PRO A 114 10.83 -0.22 -6.22
N GLY A 115 10.93 -1.41 -5.62
CA GLY A 115 12.01 -1.78 -4.70
C GLY A 115 11.94 -1.15 -3.29
N PHE A 116 10.90 -0.38 -2.97
CA PHE A 116 10.76 0.30 -1.66
C PHE A 116 10.87 -0.66 -0.49
N ASN A 117 10.15 -1.79 -0.50
CA ASN A 117 10.16 -2.75 0.62
C ASN A 117 11.56 -3.26 0.94
N LYS A 118 12.39 -3.48 -0.08
CA LYS A 118 13.79 -3.91 0.10
C LYS A 118 14.61 -2.79 0.73
N ARG A 119 14.57 -1.59 0.15
CA ARG A 119 15.30 -0.42 0.68
C ARG A 119 14.89 -0.07 2.11
N ALA A 120 13.60 -0.16 2.40
CA ALA A 120 13.06 0.12 3.73
C ALA A 120 13.52 -0.93 4.75
N ALA A 121 13.50 -2.22 4.40
CA ALA A 121 14.05 -3.28 5.24
C ALA A 121 15.55 -3.12 5.50
N GLU A 122 16.32 -2.74 4.47
CA GLU A 122 17.76 -2.45 4.58
C GLU A 122 18.04 -1.22 5.47
N ALA A 123 17.29 -0.13 5.29
CA ALA A 123 17.46 1.11 6.05
C ALA A 123 17.11 0.93 7.54
N VAL A 124 16.02 0.23 7.83
CA VAL A 124 15.64 -0.08 9.22
C VAL A 124 16.65 -1.05 9.82
N GLY A 125 16.98 -2.12 9.10
CA GLY A 125 17.83 -3.21 9.55
C GLY A 125 17.08 -4.18 10.47
N THR A 126 17.03 -5.47 10.11
CA THR A 126 16.19 -6.47 10.79
C THR A 126 16.36 -6.52 12.31
N ALA A 127 17.60 -6.41 12.81
CA ALA A 127 17.89 -6.47 14.24
C ALA A 127 17.62 -5.16 15.01
N PHE A 128 17.46 -4.03 14.29
CA PHE A 128 17.18 -2.73 14.89
C PHE A 128 15.68 -2.38 14.86
N GLY A 129 14.95 -2.92 13.88
CA GLY A 129 13.52 -2.72 13.75
C GLY A 129 12.68 -3.79 14.41
N CYS A 130 11.39 -3.75 14.10
CA CYS A 130 10.42 -4.77 14.46
C CYS A 130 9.89 -5.46 13.19
N THR A 131 9.92 -6.78 13.15
CA THR A 131 9.35 -7.56 12.04
C THR A 131 7.93 -7.12 11.69
N HIS A 132 7.09 -6.87 12.71
CA HIS A 132 5.69 -6.48 12.56
C HIS A 132 5.50 -5.17 11.78
N ILE A 133 6.21 -4.11 12.17
CA ILE A 133 6.10 -2.81 11.49
C ILE A 133 6.74 -2.91 10.09
N THR A 134 7.87 -3.62 9.96
CA THR A 134 8.55 -3.78 8.67
C THR A 134 7.72 -4.56 7.65
N GLU A 135 6.98 -5.58 8.07
CA GLU A 135 6.03 -6.31 7.21
C GLU A 135 4.85 -5.41 6.78
N MET A 136 4.34 -4.58 7.69
CA MET A 136 3.23 -3.65 7.44
C MET A 136 3.56 -2.62 6.35
N LEU A 137 4.83 -2.21 6.21
CA LEU A 137 5.28 -1.23 5.22
C LEU A 137 4.87 -1.54 3.78
N ARG A 138 4.82 -2.84 3.43
CA ARG A 138 4.37 -3.24 2.09
C ARG A 138 2.93 -2.81 1.83
N ALA A 139 2.04 -3.09 2.78
CA ALA A 139 0.62 -2.75 2.67
C ALA A 139 0.42 -1.22 2.75
N MET A 140 1.20 -0.54 3.59
CA MET A 140 1.19 0.93 3.66
C MET A 140 1.59 1.56 2.33
N GLY A 141 2.59 1.03 1.64
CA GLY A 141 2.99 1.51 0.31
C GLY A 141 1.85 1.45 -0.71
N THR A 142 1.05 0.39 -0.69
CA THR A 142 -0.13 0.28 -1.57
C THR A 142 -1.19 1.34 -1.23
N VAL A 143 -1.50 1.54 0.06
CA VAL A 143 -2.46 2.57 0.48
C VAL A 143 -1.96 3.96 0.12
N ALA A 144 -0.65 4.23 0.25
CA ALA A 144 -0.04 5.49 -0.20
C ALA A 144 -0.32 5.75 -1.69
N PHE A 145 -0.03 4.78 -2.55
CA PHE A 145 -0.30 4.88 -4.00
C PHE A 145 -1.77 5.12 -4.32
N GLN A 146 -2.68 4.37 -3.68
CA GLN A 146 -4.10 4.50 -3.93
C GLN A 146 -4.68 5.82 -3.42
N SER A 147 -4.17 6.32 -2.28
CA SER A 147 -4.58 7.60 -1.69
C SER A 147 -4.13 8.81 -2.53
N MET A 148 -3.00 8.68 -3.24
CA MET A 148 -2.47 9.73 -4.10
C MET A 148 -3.29 9.92 -5.38
N TRP A 149 -3.97 8.89 -5.88
CA TRP A 149 -4.64 8.96 -7.19
C TRP A 149 -5.69 10.05 -7.32
N PRO A 150 -6.65 10.22 -6.38
CA PRO A 150 -7.61 11.31 -6.45
C PRO A 150 -6.93 12.69 -6.41
N ILE A 151 -5.82 12.82 -5.70
CA ILE A 151 -5.07 14.09 -5.59
C ILE A 151 -4.41 14.42 -6.93
N ILE A 152 -3.68 13.46 -7.52
CA ILE A 152 -3.06 13.63 -8.85
C ILE A 152 -4.13 13.98 -9.89
N HIS A 153 -5.25 13.25 -9.91
CA HIS A 153 -6.31 13.48 -10.89
C HIS A 153 -6.92 14.89 -10.77
N ARG A 154 -7.20 15.34 -9.54
CA ARG A 154 -7.68 16.73 -9.30
C ARG A 154 -6.67 17.77 -9.78
N LYS A 155 -5.37 17.55 -9.55
CA LYS A 155 -4.30 18.44 -10.00
C LYS A 155 -4.14 18.49 -11.52
N GLU A 156 -4.18 17.34 -12.18
CA GLU A 156 -4.12 17.24 -13.64
C GLU A 156 -5.32 17.96 -14.27
N LYS A 157 -6.53 17.75 -13.74
CA LYS A 157 -7.74 18.45 -14.20
C LYS A 157 -7.64 19.96 -14.03
N ALA A 158 -7.22 20.44 -12.86
CA ALA A 158 -7.06 21.87 -12.61
C ALA A 158 -5.98 22.51 -13.50
N ALA A 159 -4.90 21.79 -13.77
CA ALA A 159 -3.84 22.26 -14.68
C ALA A 159 -4.33 22.36 -16.13
N GLU A 160 -5.17 21.41 -16.57
CA GLU A 160 -5.77 21.42 -17.90
C GLU A 160 -6.76 22.59 -18.05
N GLU A 161 -7.65 22.79 -17.08
CA GLU A 161 -8.58 23.92 -17.05
C GLU A 161 -7.82 25.26 -17.14
N LYS A 162 -6.72 25.38 -16.39
CA LYS A 162 -5.87 26.58 -16.42
C LYS A 162 -5.21 26.81 -17.78
N ARG A 163 -4.70 25.76 -18.43
CA ARG A 163 -4.12 25.85 -19.78
C ARG A 163 -5.15 26.28 -20.83
N GLN A 164 -6.38 25.75 -20.73
CA GLN A 164 -7.47 26.11 -21.64
C GLN A 164 -7.89 27.57 -21.47
N THR A 165 -7.87 28.10 -20.24
CA THR A 165 -8.10 29.54 -20.01
C THR A 165 -6.95 30.42 -20.48
N GLU A 166 -5.70 29.98 -20.36
CA GLU A 166 -4.51 30.77 -20.71
C GLU A 166 -4.18 30.73 -22.21
N ASN A 167 -4.64 29.72 -22.96
CA ASN A 167 -4.33 29.56 -24.37
C ASN A 167 -5.55 29.06 -25.19
N PRO A 168 -6.58 29.91 -25.40
CA PRO A 168 -7.85 29.50 -26.01
C PRO A 168 -7.77 29.16 -27.51
N SER A 169 -6.64 29.42 -28.19
CA SER A 169 -6.49 29.26 -29.65
C SER A 169 -5.78 27.98 -30.12
N GLY A 170 -5.36 27.07 -29.23
CA GLY A 170 -4.91 25.72 -29.59
C GLY A 170 -3.65 25.61 -30.47
N ALA A 171 -2.89 26.67 -30.67
CA ALA A 171 -1.74 26.66 -31.58
C ALA A 171 -0.45 26.11 -30.94
N SER A 172 -0.36 24.78 -30.83
CA SER A 172 0.80 23.96 -31.26
C SER A 172 0.57 22.50 -30.85
N GLU A 173 -0.08 21.71 -31.71
CA GLU A 173 -0.14 20.25 -31.58
C GLU A 173 1.20 19.63 -32.01
N VAL A 174 2.23 19.79 -31.19
CA VAL A 174 3.24 18.73 -31.13
C VAL A 174 2.58 17.65 -30.29
N GLU A 175 2.11 16.57 -30.91
CA GLU A 175 1.61 15.38 -30.21
C GLU A 175 2.66 14.97 -29.18
N LYS A 176 2.45 15.37 -27.92
CA LYS A 176 3.32 14.92 -26.84
C LYS A 176 3.09 13.42 -26.71
N PRO A 177 4.17 12.63 -26.58
CA PRO A 177 4.03 11.19 -26.39
C PRO A 177 3.07 10.94 -25.22
N LYS A 178 2.03 10.14 -25.47
CA LYS A 178 0.99 9.84 -24.49
C LYS A 178 1.66 9.26 -23.24
N LYS A 179 1.44 9.89 -22.09
CA LYS A 179 2.06 9.50 -20.83
C LYS A 179 1.54 8.12 -20.42
N ARG A 180 2.45 7.17 -20.20
CA ARG A 180 2.09 5.81 -19.75
C ARG A 180 1.28 5.89 -18.44
N PRO A 181 0.10 5.24 -18.36
CA PRO A 181 -0.71 5.23 -17.14
C PRO A 181 0.03 4.56 -15.99
N GLY A 182 0.08 5.19 -14.82
CA GLY A 182 0.80 4.66 -13.64
C GLY A 182 0.20 3.37 -13.07
N LEU A 183 -1.06 3.07 -13.42
CA LEU A 183 -1.77 1.86 -13.03
C LEU A 183 -1.59 0.70 -14.02
N LEU A 184 -1.02 0.93 -15.20
CA LEU A 184 -0.87 -0.11 -16.22
C LEU A 184 0.05 -1.25 -15.73
N GLY A 185 -0.48 -2.47 -15.72
CA GLY A 185 0.18 -3.68 -15.20
C GLY A 185 0.19 -3.80 -13.67
N SER A 186 -0.54 -2.94 -12.95
CA SER A 186 -0.55 -2.95 -11.47
C SER A 186 -1.43 -4.04 -10.85
N CYS A 187 -2.44 -4.53 -11.56
CA CYS A 187 -3.34 -5.60 -11.11
C CYS A 187 -3.98 -6.31 -12.31
N HIS A 188 -4.75 -7.36 -12.06
CA HIS A 188 -5.46 -8.11 -13.10
C HIS A 188 -6.35 -7.21 -13.97
N ALA A 189 -7.13 -6.32 -13.34
CA ALA A 189 -7.98 -5.36 -14.04
C ALA A 189 -7.20 -4.23 -14.75
N HIS A 190 -5.89 -4.08 -14.53
CA HIS A 190 -5.07 -3.14 -15.29
C HIS A 190 -3.98 -3.87 -16.09
N ALA A 191 -4.13 -5.17 -16.30
CA ALA A 191 -3.22 -5.91 -17.18
C ALA A 191 -3.32 -5.32 -18.60
N PRO A 192 -2.20 -5.25 -19.35
CA PRO A 192 -2.21 -4.70 -20.71
C PRO A 192 -3.26 -5.34 -21.64
N TRP A 193 -3.64 -6.59 -21.39
CA TRP A 193 -4.64 -7.35 -22.16
C TRP A 193 -6.06 -7.29 -21.60
N SER A 194 -6.34 -6.49 -20.57
CA SER A 194 -7.66 -6.45 -19.93
C SER A 194 -8.64 -5.51 -20.66
N GLU A 195 -9.94 -5.86 -20.64
CA GLU A 195 -11.03 -5.02 -21.17
C GLU A 195 -11.05 -3.60 -20.55
N VAL A 196 -10.56 -3.46 -19.32
CA VAL A 196 -10.46 -2.17 -18.64
C VAL A 196 -9.36 -1.30 -19.28
N VAL A 197 -8.22 -1.88 -19.65
CA VAL A 197 -7.16 -1.16 -20.36
C VAL A 197 -7.60 -0.85 -21.79
N GLU A 198 -8.27 -1.78 -22.48
CA GLU A 198 -8.86 -1.52 -23.80
C GLU A 198 -9.82 -0.32 -23.75
N ARG A 199 -10.70 -0.27 -22.75
CA ARG A 199 -11.67 0.81 -22.59
C ARG A 199 -11.05 2.15 -22.17
N ASN A 200 -10.10 2.13 -21.23
CA ASN A 200 -9.63 3.35 -20.57
C ASN A 200 -8.32 3.88 -21.18
N TRP A 201 -7.46 3.01 -21.70
CA TRP A 201 -6.12 3.31 -22.24
C TRP A 201 -5.84 2.49 -23.51
N PRO A 202 -6.63 2.64 -24.59
CA PRO A 202 -6.55 1.80 -25.79
C PRO A 202 -5.17 1.80 -26.44
N ASP A 203 -4.43 2.90 -26.37
CA ASP A 203 -3.05 2.99 -26.89
C ASP A 203 -2.05 2.07 -26.18
N PHE A 204 -2.41 1.55 -25.00
CA PHE A 204 -1.59 0.65 -24.19
C PHE A 204 -2.20 -0.75 -24.07
N PHE A 205 -3.29 -1.02 -24.81
CA PHE A 205 -3.89 -2.34 -24.87
C PHE A 205 -3.04 -3.26 -25.74
N ASP A 206 -2.72 -4.43 -25.20
CA ASP A 206 -1.92 -5.45 -25.87
C ASP A 206 -2.52 -6.83 -25.52
N PRO A 207 -3.35 -7.41 -26.42
CA PRO A 207 -3.94 -8.73 -26.19
C PRO A 207 -2.92 -9.86 -26.28
N GLU A 208 -1.78 -9.67 -26.96
CA GLU A 208 -0.73 -10.69 -27.10
C GLU A 208 0.15 -10.80 -25.83
N ALA A 209 0.19 -9.74 -25.01
CA ALA A 209 0.95 -9.71 -23.77
C ALA A 209 0.54 -10.80 -22.77
N GLU A 210 -0.69 -11.32 -22.81
CA GLU A 210 -1.12 -12.42 -21.92
C GLU A 210 -0.35 -13.71 -22.20
N ALA A 211 -0.21 -14.08 -23.48
CA ALA A 211 0.51 -15.28 -23.88
C ALA A 211 1.99 -15.17 -23.50
N VAL A 212 2.60 -14.01 -23.72
CA VAL A 212 3.99 -13.73 -23.34
C VAL A 212 4.19 -13.80 -21.82
N ALA A 213 3.28 -13.21 -21.04
CA ALA A 213 3.33 -13.26 -19.58
C ALA A 213 3.17 -14.69 -19.05
N THR A 214 2.24 -15.46 -19.62
CA THR A 214 2.00 -16.85 -19.27
C THR A 214 3.21 -17.74 -19.56
N ALA A 215 3.82 -17.58 -20.75
CA ALA A 215 5.03 -18.32 -21.12
C ALA A 215 6.19 -18.09 -20.14
N LYS A 216 6.36 -16.84 -19.64
CA LYS A 216 7.39 -16.51 -18.63
C LYS A 216 7.14 -17.14 -17.26
N LEU A 217 5.90 -17.44 -16.90
CA LEU A 217 5.59 -18.14 -15.64
C LEU A 217 5.99 -19.62 -15.72
N VAL A 218 5.74 -20.25 -16.87
CA VAL A 218 6.10 -21.66 -17.11
C VAL A 218 7.62 -21.86 -17.08
N THR A 219 8.39 -20.94 -17.66
CA THR A 219 9.86 -21.04 -17.70
C THR A 219 10.56 -20.73 -16.39
N ARG A 220 9.89 -20.08 -15.43
CA ARG A 220 10.43 -19.81 -14.08
C ARG A 220 10.18 -20.95 -13.09
N GLY A 221 9.33 -21.92 -13.44
CA GLY A 221 8.94 -23.04 -12.60
C GLY A 221 9.66 -24.37 -12.90
N GLY A 222 10.60 -24.38 -13.84
CA GLY A 222 11.49 -25.52 -14.14
C GLY A 222 12.94 -25.18 -13.83
#